data_AF-A0A0B7IDB8-F1
#
_entry.id   AF-A0A0B7IDB8-F1
#
_cell.length_a   1.000
_cell.length_b   1.000
_cell.length_c   1.000
_cell.angle_alpha   90.00
_cell.angle_beta   90.00
_cell.angle_gamma   90.00
#
_symmetry.space_group_name_H-M   'P 1'
#
loop_
_entity.id
_entity.type
_entity.pdbx_description
1 polymer ?
#
loop_
_entity_poly.entity_id
_entity_poly.type
_entity_poly.pdbx_seq_one_letter_code
_entity_poly.pdbx_strand_id
1 'polypeptide(L)'
;MQLSEQEIIRREKLDKLKELGINPYPAELYPVDTTSADVKSGFQEGKKVTLAGRLMSVRIQGKASFASLQDSQGRVQLYINRDEICPDEDKTLYNEVFKKLLDLGDFIGVEGELFLTQVGEKSVRVKNFKLLSKVLRPLPLPKTDADGNTFDAFTDPELRYRMRYVDLVVNPQVKEVFIKRTKLFNAMRQFFNERGYMEVETPILQSIPGGAAARPFITHHNSLDIPLYMRIANELYLKRLIVGGFDGVYEFSKNFRNEGMDRTHNPEFTAMEIYVAYKDYHWMMEFTEQLLEHCAIAVNGSTKATFGKHEIDFKAPYPRVTMTEAIQKFTGFDITGKTEKELFDFAKSIGIEVDDTMGKGKLIDEIFGEKCEGNFIQPTFITDYPKEMSPLTKEHRNDPNLTERFELMVCGKEIANAYSELNDPIDQRERFEAQMALSERGDDEAMFIDQDFLRALEFGMPPTSGLGIGMDRLIMFLTNNESIQEVLFFPQMKPEAKAAQTVELNEDEKMVFEILQKAEVLPLEELKAQSGLSNKKWDKTIKGLTSKKVASVEKQGDNLLVKLV
;
A
#
# COMPACT_ATOMS: atom_id res chain seq x y z
N MET A 1 -11.29 -0.69 26.83
CA MET A 1 -10.04 -1.41 26.60
C MET A 1 -9.33 -1.56 27.94
N GLN A 2 -8.96 -2.78 28.31
CA GLN A 2 -8.12 -3.03 29.47
C GLN A 2 -6.67 -2.66 29.09
N LEU A 3 -6.01 -1.82 29.88
CA LEU A 3 -4.61 -1.45 29.66
C LEU A 3 -3.69 -2.55 30.20
N SER A 4 -2.54 -2.76 29.54
CA SER A 4 -1.48 -3.61 30.11
C SER A 4 -0.86 -2.97 31.35
N GLU A 5 -0.19 -3.78 32.19
CA GLU A 5 0.50 -3.31 33.38
C GLU A 5 1.55 -2.23 33.04
N GLN A 6 2.33 -2.42 31.97
CA GLN A 6 3.30 -1.42 31.53
C GLN A 6 2.66 -0.11 31.08
N GLU A 7 1.48 -0.16 30.47
CA GLU A 7 0.72 1.03 30.09
C GLU A 7 0.19 1.80 31.30
N ILE A 8 -0.20 1.10 32.36
CA ILE A 8 -0.61 1.71 33.64
C ILE A 8 0.59 2.39 34.28
N ILE A 9 1.72 1.70 34.44
CA ILE A 9 2.95 2.24 35.03
C ILE A 9 3.43 3.49 34.25
N ARG A 10 3.41 3.46 32.92
CA ARG A 10 3.82 4.61 32.09
C ARG A 10 2.92 5.84 32.29
N ARG A 11 1.63 5.63 32.60
CA ARG A 11 0.69 6.73 32.92
C ARG A 11 0.90 7.27 34.33
N GLU A 12 1.17 6.41 35.30
CA GLU A 12 1.58 6.87 36.64
C GLU A 12 2.87 7.69 36.60
N LYS A 13 3.85 7.29 35.78
CA LYS A 13 5.07 8.07 35.54
C LYS A 13 4.77 9.41 34.85
N LEU A 14 3.84 9.43 33.89
CA LEU A 14 3.39 10.66 33.23
C LEU A 14 2.82 11.65 34.25
N ASP A 15 2.00 11.19 35.19
CA ASP A 15 1.39 12.07 36.18
C ASP A 15 2.45 12.61 37.18
N LYS A 16 3.39 11.77 37.60
CA LYS A 16 4.55 12.21 38.40
C LYS A 16 5.41 13.26 37.70
N LEU A 17 5.60 13.16 36.38
CA LEU A 17 6.32 14.18 35.61
C LEU A 17 5.60 15.54 35.67
N LYS A 18 4.27 15.54 35.54
CA LYS A 18 3.46 16.76 35.66
C LYS A 18 3.51 17.35 37.07
N GLU A 19 3.47 16.51 38.10
CA GLU A 19 3.60 16.92 39.50
C GLU A 19 4.95 17.61 39.78
N LEU A 20 6.01 17.15 39.11
CA LEU A 20 7.34 17.78 39.14
C LEU A 20 7.44 19.07 38.28
N GLY A 21 6.34 19.53 37.68
CA GLY A 21 6.32 20.71 36.82
C GLY A 21 6.96 20.49 35.44
N ILE A 22 7.28 19.24 35.08
CA ILE A 22 7.85 18.91 33.78
C ILE A 22 6.71 18.72 32.79
N ASN A 23 6.66 19.56 31.76
CA ASN A 23 5.73 19.35 30.65
C ASN A 23 6.16 18.12 29.84
N PRO A 24 5.37 17.04 29.80
CA PRO A 24 5.72 15.82 29.07
C PRO A 24 5.49 15.91 27.55
N TYR A 25 4.83 16.97 27.09
CA TYR A 25 4.50 17.24 25.69
C TYR A 25 4.66 18.75 25.38
N PRO A 26 5.89 19.28 25.45
CA PRO A 26 6.17 20.68 25.10
C PRO A 26 5.76 21.02 23.65
N ALA A 27 5.27 22.24 23.45
CA ALA A 27 4.90 22.76 22.13
C ALA A 27 6.00 23.66 21.53
N GLU A 28 6.88 24.17 22.38
CA GLU A 28 7.98 25.04 21.99
C GLU A 28 8.99 24.33 21.08
N LEU A 29 9.61 25.11 20.20
CA LEU A 29 10.73 24.66 19.38
C LEU A 29 11.85 24.11 20.28
N TYR A 30 12.30 22.89 20.00
CA TYR A 30 13.55 22.38 20.52
C TYR A 30 14.63 22.55 19.44
N PRO A 31 15.68 23.37 19.66
CA PRO A 31 16.72 23.57 18.65
C PRO A 31 17.49 22.27 18.46
N VAL A 32 17.74 21.88 17.21
CA VAL A 32 18.58 20.73 16.85
C VAL A 32 19.60 21.22 15.84
N ASP A 33 20.88 21.03 16.12
CA ASP A 33 21.99 21.49 15.27
C ASP A 33 22.86 20.33 14.74
N THR A 34 22.66 19.13 15.28
CA THR A 34 23.52 17.97 15.02
C THR A 34 22.67 16.70 14.94
N THR A 35 22.95 15.84 13.95
CA THR A 35 22.37 14.50 13.83
C THR A 35 23.35 13.41 14.26
N SER A 36 22.84 12.20 14.46
CA SER A 36 23.63 11.01 14.78
C SER A 36 24.63 10.65 13.68
N ALA A 37 24.35 10.99 12.41
CA ALA A 37 25.31 10.86 11.32
C ALA A 37 26.43 11.89 11.42
N ASP A 38 26.11 13.15 11.74
CA ASP A 38 27.11 14.21 11.92
C ASP A 38 28.10 13.87 13.04
N VAL A 39 27.61 13.28 14.13
CA VAL A 39 28.48 12.79 15.22
C VAL A 39 29.45 11.71 14.72
N LYS A 40 29.05 10.89 13.75
CA LYS A 40 29.89 9.80 13.22
C LYS A 40 30.86 10.29 12.15
N SER A 41 30.44 11.11 11.21
CA SER A 41 31.25 11.56 10.06
C SER A 41 32.05 12.83 10.33
N GLY A 42 31.52 13.76 11.14
CA GLY A 42 32.09 15.07 11.44
C GLY A 42 32.54 15.26 12.89
N PHE A 43 33.00 14.18 13.54
CA PHE A 43 33.37 14.18 14.96
C PHE A 43 34.50 15.17 15.26
N GLN A 44 34.28 16.02 16.26
CA GLN A 44 35.28 16.92 16.81
C GLN A 44 35.17 16.91 18.35
N GLU A 45 36.21 16.45 19.03
CA GLU A 45 36.26 16.37 20.50
C GLU A 45 35.95 17.73 21.13
N GLY A 46 35.07 17.75 22.13
CA GLY A 46 34.64 18.96 22.83
C GLY A 46 33.65 19.85 22.06
N LYS A 47 33.26 19.50 20.84
CA LYS A 47 32.24 20.26 20.09
C LYS A 47 30.91 20.20 20.83
N LYS A 48 30.33 21.37 21.09
CA LYS A 48 28.97 21.49 21.64
C LYS A 48 27.95 21.11 20.59
N VAL A 49 26.95 20.33 21.02
CA VAL A 49 25.91 19.79 20.14
C VAL A 49 24.58 19.76 20.86
N THR A 50 23.51 19.95 20.09
CA THR A 50 22.13 19.78 20.52
C THR A 50 21.42 18.80 19.59
N LEU A 51 20.96 17.69 20.16
CA LEU A 51 20.30 16.61 19.43
C LEU A 51 18.92 16.33 20.01
N ALA A 52 18.03 15.77 19.21
CA ALA A 52 16.77 15.23 19.67
C ALA A 52 16.50 13.87 19.04
N GLY A 53 15.85 12.99 19.78
CA GLY A 53 15.52 11.67 19.27
C GLY A 53 14.81 10.81 20.29
N ARG A 54 14.62 9.55 19.90
CA ARG A 54 13.94 8.53 20.68
C ARG A 54 14.94 7.76 21.54
N LEU A 55 14.63 7.58 22.82
CA LEU A 55 15.45 6.81 23.75
C LEU A 55 15.27 5.29 23.48
N MET A 56 16.30 4.62 22.97
CA MET A 56 16.20 3.22 22.52
C MET A 56 16.74 2.21 23.53
N SER A 57 17.72 2.60 24.34
CA SER A 57 18.28 1.75 25.40
C SER A 57 18.83 2.61 26.53
N VAL A 58 18.81 2.09 27.75
CA VAL A 58 19.41 2.73 28.93
C VAL A 58 20.12 1.69 29.78
N ARG A 59 21.36 1.98 30.18
CA ARG A 59 22.18 1.18 31.10
C ARG A 59 22.62 2.07 32.26
N ILE A 60 22.10 1.80 33.45
CA ILE A 60 22.35 2.60 34.66
C ILE A 60 23.51 1.99 35.45
N GLN A 61 24.50 2.81 35.81
CA GLN A 61 25.68 2.43 36.59
C GLN A 61 25.90 3.44 37.74
N GLY A 62 25.10 3.31 38.80
CA GLY A 62 25.16 4.20 39.95
C GLY A 62 24.85 5.66 39.57
N LYS A 63 25.90 6.50 39.55
CA LYS A 63 25.84 7.94 39.22
C LYS A 63 26.01 8.25 37.73
N ALA A 64 26.40 7.27 36.92
CA ALA A 64 26.51 7.42 35.47
C ALA A 64 25.51 6.49 34.77
N SER A 65 25.08 6.88 33.58
CA SER A 65 24.23 6.06 32.71
C SER A 65 24.69 6.21 31.26
N PHE A 66 24.58 5.11 30.51
CA PHE A 66 24.73 5.11 29.06
C PHE A 66 23.38 4.92 28.42
N ALA A 67 23.05 5.72 27.41
CA ALA A 67 21.81 5.57 26.67
C ALA A 67 22.06 5.63 25.16
N SER A 68 21.11 5.10 24.38
CA SER A 68 21.13 5.24 22.93
C SER A 68 19.98 6.14 22.49
N LEU A 69 20.30 7.19 21.73
CA LEU A 69 19.34 8.10 21.14
C LEU A 69 19.24 7.82 19.64
N GLN A 70 18.02 7.59 19.14
CA GLN A 70 17.74 7.37 17.73
C GLN A 70 17.06 8.60 17.12
N ASP A 71 17.67 9.17 16.09
CA ASP A 71 17.09 10.25 15.29
C ASP A 71 16.74 9.75 13.87
N SER A 72 16.54 10.68 12.93
CA SER A 72 16.19 10.35 11.55
C SER A 72 17.32 9.68 10.75
N GLN A 73 18.57 9.78 11.20
CA GLN A 73 19.76 9.29 10.48
C GLN A 73 20.48 8.13 11.17
N GLY A 74 20.02 7.71 12.35
CA GLY A 74 20.56 6.54 13.03
C GLY A 74 20.59 6.69 14.55
N ARG A 75 21.58 6.05 15.17
CA ARG A 75 21.76 6.01 16.62
C ARG A 75 23.09 6.64 17.04
N VAL A 76 23.07 7.32 18.18
CA VAL A 76 24.23 7.87 18.88
C VAL A 76 24.19 7.50 20.35
N GLN A 77 25.36 7.27 20.96
CA GLN A 77 25.47 7.00 22.39
C GLN A 77 25.48 8.30 23.19
N LEU A 78 24.74 8.30 24.29
CA LEU A 78 24.72 9.34 25.30
C LEU A 78 25.43 8.84 26.56
N TYR A 79 26.27 9.67 27.14
CA TYR A 79 26.81 9.49 28.48
C TYR A 79 26.21 10.55 29.39
N ILE A 80 25.54 10.10 30.45
CA ILE A 80 24.76 10.96 31.35
C ILE A 80 25.28 10.75 32.75
N ASN A 81 25.88 11.78 33.33
CA ASN A 81 26.40 11.74 34.70
C ASN A 81 25.56 12.64 35.59
N ARG A 82 25.12 12.10 36.73
CA ARG A 82 24.31 12.81 37.73
C ARG A 82 24.92 14.15 38.13
N ASP A 83 26.20 14.16 38.46
CA ASP A 83 26.86 15.33 39.01
C ASP A 83 27.17 16.36 37.90
N GLU A 84 27.08 15.98 36.62
CA GLU A 84 27.18 16.91 35.49
C GLU A 84 25.84 17.56 35.14
N ILE A 85 24.74 16.80 35.12
CA ILE A 85 23.41 17.34 34.78
C ILE A 85 22.66 17.92 36.00
N CYS A 86 23.17 17.67 37.20
CA CYS A 86 22.68 18.21 38.47
C CYS A 86 23.89 18.74 39.25
N PRO A 87 24.41 19.94 38.95
CA PRO A 87 25.57 20.49 39.66
C PRO A 87 25.25 20.81 41.12
N ASP A 88 24.02 21.23 41.41
CA ASP A 88 23.55 21.61 42.75
C ASP A 88 23.17 20.40 43.62
N GLU A 89 22.77 20.62 44.88
CA GLU A 89 22.36 19.54 45.79
C GLU A 89 21.13 18.77 45.30
N ASP A 90 20.23 19.41 44.55
CA ASP A 90 19.06 18.76 43.96
C ASP A 90 19.46 17.80 42.83
N LYS A 91 19.28 16.49 43.08
CA LYS A 91 19.58 15.42 42.12
C LYS A 91 18.33 14.84 41.45
N THR A 92 17.17 15.53 41.53
CA THR A 92 15.87 15.04 41.06
C THR A 92 15.86 14.74 39.57
N LEU A 93 16.47 15.60 38.73
CA LEU A 93 16.51 15.43 37.28
C LEU A 93 17.20 14.11 36.85
N TYR A 94 18.20 13.64 37.60
CA TYR A 94 18.83 12.34 37.32
C TYR A 94 18.14 11.18 38.06
N ASN A 95 17.99 11.29 39.39
CA ASN A 95 17.58 10.16 40.23
C ASN A 95 16.11 9.78 40.07
N GLU A 96 15.24 10.77 39.89
CA GLU A 96 13.80 10.54 39.70
C GLU A 96 13.46 10.59 38.21
N VAL A 97 13.77 11.70 37.52
CA VAL A 97 13.32 11.88 36.13
C VAL A 97 14.01 10.90 35.18
N PHE A 98 15.34 10.99 35.03
CA PHE A 98 16.06 10.14 34.07
C PHE A 98 16.00 8.64 34.42
N LYS A 99 16.27 8.28 35.68
CA LYS A 99 16.38 6.87 36.08
C LYS A 99 15.05 6.14 36.26
N LYS A 100 13.96 6.84 36.62
CA LYS A 100 12.70 6.19 37.00
C LYS A 100 11.51 6.61 36.13
N LEU A 101 11.41 7.89 35.75
CA LEU A 101 10.23 8.41 35.04
C LEU A 101 10.35 8.36 33.52
N LEU A 102 11.55 8.39 32.96
CA LEU A 102 11.77 8.11 31.54
C LEU A 102 11.67 6.61 31.25
N ASP A 103 11.17 6.29 30.05
CA ASP A 103 11.05 4.95 29.52
C ASP A 103 11.63 4.84 28.12
N LEU A 104 11.94 3.61 27.71
CA LEU A 104 12.28 3.32 26.31
C LEU A 104 11.13 3.75 25.40
N GLY A 105 11.49 4.44 24.33
CA GLY A 105 10.60 5.06 23.38
C GLY A 105 10.33 6.54 23.63
N ASP A 106 10.61 7.09 24.81
CA ASP A 106 10.42 8.52 25.07
C ASP A 106 11.28 9.37 24.12
N PHE A 107 10.74 10.49 23.66
CA PHE A 107 11.54 11.47 22.92
C PHE A 107 12.18 12.43 23.90
N ILE A 108 13.49 12.61 23.77
CA ILE A 108 14.25 13.58 24.55
C ILE A 108 15.10 14.46 23.63
N GLY A 109 15.27 15.70 24.06
CA GLY A 109 16.30 16.60 23.57
C GLY A 109 17.49 16.56 24.52
N VAL A 110 18.70 16.62 23.98
CA VAL A 110 19.95 16.62 24.75
C VAL A 110 20.87 17.73 24.28
N GLU A 111 21.49 18.40 25.24
CA GLU A 111 22.58 19.35 25.03
C GLU A 111 23.84 18.78 25.67
N GLY A 112 24.95 18.83 24.96
CA GLY A 112 26.18 18.23 25.45
C GLY A 112 27.40 18.52 24.59
N GLU A 113 28.46 17.76 24.85
CA GLU A 113 29.73 17.87 24.12
C GLU A 113 30.14 16.50 23.57
N LEU A 114 30.68 16.49 22.35
CA LEU A 114 31.21 15.28 21.74
C LEU A 114 32.47 14.80 22.48
N PHE A 115 32.54 13.51 22.76
CA PHE A 115 33.72 12.90 23.35
C PHE A 115 33.89 11.43 22.95
N LEU A 116 35.09 10.90 23.12
CA LEU A 116 35.36 9.47 22.99
C LEU A 116 35.31 8.78 24.36
N THR A 117 34.59 7.66 24.43
CA THR A 117 34.69 6.76 25.59
C THR A 117 36.04 6.04 25.62
N GLN A 118 36.36 5.38 26.73
CA GLN A 118 37.60 4.58 26.85
C GLN A 118 37.71 3.46 25.81
N VAL A 119 36.57 2.97 25.29
CA VAL A 119 36.51 1.95 24.24
C VAL A 119 36.49 2.55 22.83
N GLY A 120 36.67 3.88 22.69
CA GLY A 120 36.73 4.58 21.41
C GLY A 120 35.38 4.88 20.76
N GLU A 121 34.26 4.74 21.48
CA GLU A 121 32.92 5.02 20.94
C GLU A 121 32.62 6.52 20.98
N LYS A 122 32.33 7.10 19.81
CA LYS A 122 31.90 8.50 19.65
C LYS A 122 30.56 8.71 20.35
N SER A 123 30.56 9.53 21.38
CA SER A 123 29.43 9.71 22.29
C SER A 123 29.18 11.19 22.59
N VAL A 124 28.00 11.50 23.10
CA VAL A 124 27.64 12.83 23.61
C VAL A 124 27.68 12.80 25.13
N ARG A 125 28.55 13.61 25.74
CA ARG A 125 28.55 13.87 27.19
C ARG A 125 27.45 14.87 27.47
N VAL A 126 26.35 14.40 28.03
CA VAL A 126 25.14 15.19 28.24
C VAL A 126 25.33 16.16 29.41
N LYS A 127 25.06 17.44 29.15
CA LYS A 127 25.05 18.53 30.15
C LYS A 127 23.64 18.87 30.58
N ASN A 128 22.66 18.72 29.70
CA ASN A 128 21.25 18.93 30.00
C ASN A 128 20.39 18.04 29.09
N PHE A 129 19.19 17.67 29.55
CA PHE A 129 18.20 17.01 28.71
C PHE A 129 16.80 17.54 28.99
N LYS A 130 15.93 17.43 28.00
CA LYS A 130 14.52 17.83 28.07
C LYS A 130 13.63 16.71 27.54
N LEU A 131 12.56 16.39 28.26
CA LEU A 131 11.53 15.49 27.76
C LEU A 131 10.71 16.21 26.67
N LEU A 132 10.56 15.58 25.50
CA LEU A 132 9.84 16.13 24.35
C LEU A 132 8.52 15.40 24.07
N SER A 133 8.45 14.10 24.36
CA SER A 133 7.20 13.35 24.30
C SER A 133 7.29 12.07 25.12
N LYS A 134 6.40 11.93 26.11
CA LYS A 134 6.24 10.70 26.88
C LYS A 134 5.50 9.63 26.06
N VAL A 135 6.10 8.45 25.94
CA VAL A 135 5.47 7.27 25.33
C VAL A 135 4.74 6.45 26.39
N LEU A 136 3.46 6.17 26.09
CA LEU A 136 2.56 5.43 26.98
C LEU A 136 2.38 3.95 26.63
N ARG A 137 2.76 3.54 25.41
CA ARG A 137 2.76 2.13 24.97
C ARG A 137 4.21 1.65 24.80
N PRO A 138 4.59 0.51 25.38
CA PRO A 138 5.94 -0.02 25.18
C PRO A 138 6.19 -0.36 23.71
N LEU A 139 7.43 -0.11 23.25
CA LEU A 139 7.87 -0.52 21.93
C LEU A 139 8.27 -2.00 21.95
N PRO A 140 7.92 -2.80 20.92
CA PRO A 140 8.42 -4.16 20.75
C PRO A 140 9.86 -4.12 20.24
N LEU A 141 10.81 -3.83 21.13
CA LEU A 141 12.22 -3.78 20.79
C LEU A 141 12.80 -5.19 20.80
N PRO A 142 13.48 -5.61 19.71
CA PRO A 142 14.15 -6.90 19.68
C PRO A 142 15.24 -6.96 20.75
N LYS A 143 15.31 -8.09 21.47
CA LYS A 143 16.35 -8.36 22.46
C LYS A 143 17.22 -9.49 21.97
N THR A 144 18.52 -9.25 21.89
CA THR A 144 19.49 -10.30 21.56
C THR A 144 20.11 -10.83 22.86
N ASP A 145 20.06 -12.14 23.07
CA ASP A 145 20.73 -12.78 24.19
C ASP A 145 22.26 -12.91 23.95
N ALA A 146 22.97 -13.46 24.94
CA ALA A 146 24.42 -13.67 24.85
C ALA A 146 24.84 -14.69 23.77
N ASP A 147 23.91 -15.54 23.33
CA ASP A 147 24.11 -16.59 22.33
C ASP A 147 23.76 -16.11 20.90
N GLY A 148 23.32 -14.86 20.75
CA GLY A 148 22.99 -14.24 19.47
C GLY A 148 21.53 -14.43 19.02
N ASN A 149 20.67 -15.03 19.85
CA ASN A 149 19.26 -15.23 19.51
C ASN A 149 18.46 -13.95 19.75
N THR A 150 17.66 -13.55 18.77
CA THR A 150 16.82 -12.34 18.87
C THR A 150 15.38 -12.71 19.22
N PHE A 151 14.89 -12.21 20.36
CA PHE A 151 13.53 -12.35 20.86
C PHE A 151 12.76 -11.04 20.71
N ASP A 152 11.43 -11.09 20.80
CA ASP A 152 10.53 -9.93 20.75
C ASP A 152 10.67 -9.08 19.46
N ALA A 153 11.20 -9.66 18.38
CA ALA A 153 11.33 -8.97 17.10
C ALA A 153 9.94 -8.70 16.49
N PHE A 154 9.74 -7.47 16.01
CA PHE A 154 8.51 -7.07 15.36
C PHE A 154 8.52 -7.50 13.89
N THR A 155 8.33 -8.78 13.64
CA THR A 155 8.48 -9.43 12.33
C THR A 155 7.17 -9.89 11.71
N ASP A 156 6.10 -10.03 12.51
CA ASP A 156 4.78 -10.44 12.04
C ASP A 156 4.25 -9.46 10.97
N PRO A 157 4.06 -9.91 9.71
CA PRO A 157 3.68 -9.01 8.62
C PRO A 157 2.36 -8.27 8.86
N GLU A 158 1.37 -8.95 9.44
CA GLU A 158 0.05 -8.38 9.74
C GLU A 158 0.17 -7.19 10.71
N LEU A 159 0.87 -7.37 11.83
CA LEU A 159 1.14 -6.32 12.80
C LEU A 159 2.03 -5.21 12.21
N ARG A 160 3.03 -5.56 11.39
CA ARG A 160 3.91 -4.58 10.73
C ARG A 160 3.13 -3.63 9.82
N TYR A 161 2.21 -4.16 9.02
CA TYR A 161 1.40 -3.35 8.12
C TYR A 161 0.38 -2.50 8.87
N ARG A 162 -0.28 -3.04 9.91
CA ARG A 162 -1.24 -2.30 10.74
C ARG A 162 -0.58 -1.20 11.56
N MET A 163 0.56 -1.51 12.16
CA MET A 163 1.32 -0.61 13.01
C MET A 163 2.60 -0.17 12.31
N ARG A 164 2.48 0.35 11.08
CA ARG A 164 3.64 0.84 10.30
C ARG A 164 4.49 1.83 11.07
N TYR A 165 3.88 2.66 11.93
CA TYR A 165 4.57 3.61 12.80
C TYR A 165 5.49 2.92 13.83
N VAL A 166 5.19 1.68 14.25
CA VAL A 166 6.07 0.85 15.07
C VAL A 166 7.13 0.20 14.21
N ASP A 167 6.73 -0.39 13.07
CA ASP A 167 7.63 -1.05 12.12
C ASP A 167 8.79 -0.13 11.71
N LEU A 168 8.49 1.10 11.30
CA LEU A 168 9.50 2.10 10.91
C LEU A 168 10.49 2.48 12.03
N VAL A 169 10.10 2.31 13.30
CA VAL A 169 10.97 2.62 14.45
C VAL A 169 11.92 1.45 14.72
N VAL A 170 11.42 0.23 14.68
CA VAL A 170 12.15 -0.98 15.09
C VAL A 170 12.87 -1.68 13.95
N ASN A 171 12.41 -1.49 12.72
CA ASN A 171 12.98 -2.03 11.48
C ASN A 171 13.42 -0.87 10.55
N PRO A 172 14.58 -0.23 10.81
CA PRO A 172 15.03 0.94 10.05
C PRO A 172 15.21 0.67 8.55
N GLN A 173 15.48 -0.58 8.15
CA GLN A 173 15.58 -0.99 6.75
C GLN A 173 14.27 -0.77 5.97
N VAL A 174 13.11 -0.82 6.64
CA VAL A 174 11.81 -0.56 5.99
C VAL A 174 11.73 0.90 5.53
N LYS A 175 12.34 1.84 6.25
CA LYS A 175 12.40 3.25 5.87
C LYS A 175 13.12 3.44 4.53
N GLU A 176 14.16 2.66 4.26
CA GLU A 176 14.94 2.74 3.01
C GLU A 176 14.08 2.43 1.78
N VAL A 177 13.11 1.52 1.88
CA VAL A 177 12.16 1.21 0.80
C VAL A 177 11.37 2.47 0.41
N PHE A 178 10.86 3.22 1.38
CA PHE A 178 10.08 4.44 1.13
C PHE A 178 10.93 5.63 0.68
N ILE A 179 12.18 5.72 1.12
CA ILE A 179 13.15 6.68 0.58
C ILE A 179 13.41 6.37 -0.90
N LYS A 180 13.65 5.11 -1.25
CA LYS A 180 13.81 4.66 -2.63
C LYS A 180 12.56 4.89 -3.47
N ARG A 181 11.36 4.69 -2.90
CA ARG A 181 10.09 5.03 -3.55
C ARG A 181 10.06 6.52 -3.92
N THR A 182 10.44 7.41 -3.02
CA THR A 182 10.49 8.86 -3.32
C THR A 182 11.50 9.17 -4.43
N LYS A 183 12.67 8.53 -4.41
CA LYS A 183 13.68 8.67 -5.47
C LYS A 183 13.14 8.25 -6.84
N LEU A 184 12.40 7.14 -6.90
CA LEU A 184 11.78 6.67 -8.14
C LEU A 184 10.85 7.71 -8.75
N PHE A 185 9.94 8.27 -7.94
CA PHE A 185 9.00 9.30 -8.39
C PHE A 185 9.72 10.55 -8.88
N ASN A 186 10.75 11.00 -8.16
CA ASN A 186 11.53 12.18 -8.55
C ASN A 186 12.31 11.94 -9.85
N ALA A 187 12.89 10.75 -10.04
CA ALA A 187 13.60 10.38 -11.25
C ALA A 187 12.67 10.40 -12.47
N MET A 188 11.48 9.80 -12.36
CA MET A 188 10.48 9.85 -13.44
C MET A 188 10.02 11.26 -13.76
N ARG A 189 9.67 12.08 -12.73
CA ARG A 189 9.31 13.48 -12.93
C ARG A 189 10.40 14.25 -13.67
N GLN A 190 11.64 14.11 -13.22
CA GLN A 190 12.77 14.76 -13.86
C GLN A 190 12.91 14.34 -15.32
N PHE A 191 12.81 13.04 -15.60
CA PHE A 191 12.92 12.49 -16.95
C PHE A 191 11.86 13.03 -17.92
N PHE A 192 10.62 13.24 -17.44
CA PHE A 192 9.53 13.83 -18.22
C PHE A 192 9.67 15.34 -18.37
N ASN A 193 10.01 16.05 -17.29
CA ASN A 193 10.18 17.50 -17.29
C ASN A 193 11.32 17.94 -18.23
N GLU A 194 12.43 17.20 -18.27
CA GLU A 194 13.54 17.46 -19.19
C GLU A 194 13.15 17.30 -20.67
N ARG A 195 12.06 16.57 -20.95
CA ARG A 195 11.50 16.38 -22.29
C ARG A 195 10.33 17.33 -22.59
N GLY A 196 9.98 18.21 -21.64
CA GLY A 196 8.94 19.21 -21.82
C GLY A 196 7.50 18.69 -21.66
N TYR A 197 7.31 17.51 -21.10
CA TYR A 197 5.97 16.98 -20.81
C TYR A 197 5.42 17.55 -19.50
N MET A 198 4.11 17.82 -19.47
CA MET A 198 3.48 18.52 -18.35
C MET A 198 2.88 17.56 -17.34
N GLU A 199 3.23 17.72 -16.06
CA GLU A 199 2.50 17.07 -14.96
C GLU A 199 1.12 17.70 -14.83
N VAL A 200 0.08 16.88 -14.79
CA VAL A 200 -1.32 17.32 -14.66
C VAL A 200 -2.03 16.54 -13.56
N GLU A 201 -3.19 17.04 -13.13
CA GLU A 201 -4.10 16.34 -12.22
C GLU A 201 -5.47 16.21 -12.88
N THR A 202 -6.03 15.00 -12.89
CA THR A 202 -7.34 14.73 -13.48
C THR A 202 -8.35 14.28 -12.42
N PRO A 203 -9.67 14.32 -12.70
CA PRO A 203 -10.69 13.96 -11.73
C PRO A 203 -10.53 12.55 -11.16
N ILE A 204 -10.46 12.45 -9.83
CA ILE A 204 -10.50 11.18 -9.09
C ILE A 204 -11.94 10.65 -9.02
N LEU A 205 -12.90 11.54 -8.84
CA LEU A 205 -14.32 11.22 -8.90
C LEU A 205 -14.82 11.48 -10.32
N GLN A 206 -15.27 10.43 -10.99
CA GLN A 206 -15.73 10.45 -12.37
C GLN A 206 -17.23 10.17 -12.42
N SER A 207 -17.94 10.81 -13.36
CA SER A 207 -19.36 10.54 -13.61
C SER A 207 -19.58 9.17 -14.26
N ILE A 208 -18.59 8.68 -15.00
CA ILE A 208 -18.58 7.39 -15.67
C ILE A 208 -17.16 6.82 -15.48
N PRO A 209 -17.00 5.58 -14.97
CA PRO A 209 -15.70 4.95 -14.87
C PRO A 209 -15.25 4.47 -16.25
N GLY A 210 -13.99 4.69 -16.59
CA GLY A 210 -13.43 4.28 -17.88
C GLY A 210 -11.91 4.33 -17.92
N GLY A 211 -11.33 3.97 -19.08
CA GLY A 211 -9.89 3.93 -19.30
C GLY A 211 -9.21 2.61 -18.89
N ALA A 212 -9.90 1.72 -18.17
CA ALA A 212 -9.48 0.33 -17.93
C ALA A 212 -10.71 -0.59 -17.85
N ALA A 213 -10.49 -1.91 -17.92
CA ALA A 213 -11.47 -2.92 -17.55
C ALA A 213 -11.24 -3.28 -16.07
N ALA A 214 -12.14 -2.83 -15.20
CA ALA A 214 -12.05 -3.05 -13.75
C ALA A 214 -13.35 -2.63 -13.06
N ARG A 215 -13.67 -3.30 -11.95
CA ARG A 215 -14.83 -2.93 -11.14
C ARG A 215 -14.57 -1.64 -10.35
N PRO A 216 -15.39 -0.59 -10.48
CA PRO A 216 -15.18 0.68 -9.77
C PRO A 216 -15.71 0.64 -8.32
N PHE A 217 -15.18 1.52 -7.47
CA PHE A 217 -15.89 1.93 -6.25
C PHE A 217 -16.94 2.99 -6.59
N ILE A 218 -18.14 2.84 -6.03
CA ILE A 218 -19.28 3.74 -6.26
C ILE A 218 -19.51 4.58 -5.01
N THR A 219 -19.73 5.88 -5.20
CA THR A 219 -20.10 6.85 -4.17
C THR A 219 -21.21 7.76 -4.68
N HIS A 220 -21.66 8.72 -3.86
CA HIS A 220 -22.80 9.58 -4.18
C HIS A 220 -22.53 11.03 -3.80
N HIS A 221 -22.87 11.96 -4.69
CA HIS A 221 -22.73 13.39 -4.47
C HIS A 221 -24.05 14.00 -3.93
N ASN A 222 -24.18 14.13 -2.62
CA ASN A 222 -25.42 14.56 -1.94
C ASN A 222 -26.09 15.82 -2.52
N SER A 223 -25.33 16.88 -2.84
CA SER A 223 -25.95 18.15 -3.31
C SER A 223 -26.40 18.13 -4.78
N LEU A 224 -25.82 17.24 -5.59
CA LEU A 224 -26.16 17.08 -7.00
C LEU A 224 -27.12 15.90 -7.21
N ASP A 225 -27.26 15.04 -6.20
CA ASP A 225 -28.06 13.82 -6.21
C ASP A 225 -27.68 12.90 -7.40
N ILE A 226 -26.37 12.72 -7.62
CA ILE A 226 -25.83 11.88 -8.69
C ILE A 226 -24.87 10.82 -8.15
N PRO A 227 -24.80 9.64 -8.79
CA PRO A 227 -23.71 8.69 -8.54
C PRO A 227 -22.38 9.26 -9.04
N LEU A 228 -21.32 8.92 -8.34
CA LEU A 228 -19.94 9.14 -8.78
C LEU A 228 -19.14 7.86 -8.59
N TYR A 229 -18.09 7.71 -9.38
CA TYR A 229 -17.22 6.56 -9.37
C TYR A 229 -15.80 7.00 -9.05
N MET A 230 -15.11 6.26 -8.20
CA MET A 230 -13.67 6.44 -8.05
C MET A 230 -13.01 5.95 -9.34
N ARG A 231 -12.07 6.73 -9.89
CA ARG A 231 -11.39 6.39 -11.15
C ARG A 231 -10.67 5.04 -11.08
N ILE A 232 -10.81 4.25 -12.13
CA ILE A 232 -10.07 3.00 -12.34
C ILE A 232 -8.79 3.21 -13.18
N ALA A 233 -8.78 4.29 -13.96
CA ALA A 233 -7.67 4.84 -14.74
C ALA A 233 -7.92 6.33 -15.03
N ASN A 234 -6.90 7.06 -15.47
CA ASN A 234 -7.00 8.47 -15.88
C ASN A 234 -6.83 8.71 -17.38
N GLU A 235 -6.58 7.66 -18.16
CA GLU A 235 -6.43 7.65 -19.61
C GLU A 235 -7.37 8.59 -20.37
N LEU A 236 -8.68 8.45 -20.20
CA LEU A 236 -9.66 9.21 -20.99
C LEU A 236 -9.54 10.73 -20.77
N TYR A 237 -9.08 11.17 -19.60
CA TYR A 237 -8.85 12.58 -19.32
C TYR A 237 -7.52 13.07 -19.88
N LEU A 238 -6.47 12.26 -19.82
CA LEU A 238 -5.18 12.61 -20.41
C LEU A 238 -5.29 12.75 -21.93
N LYS A 239 -6.05 11.87 -22.60
CA LYS A 239 -6.39 12.01 -24.03
C LYS A 239 -7.14 13.30 -24.36
N ARG A 240 -8.08 13.73 -23.50
CA ARG A 240 -8.77 15.02 -23.68
C ARG A 240 -7.79 16.20 -23.64
N LEU A 241 -6.72 16.12 -22.84
CA LEU A 241 -5.67 17.15 -22.83
C LEU A 241 -4.86 17.13 -24.13
N ILE A 242 -4.58 15.94 -24.68
CA ILE A 242 -3.93 15.83 -26.00
C ILE A 242 -4.81 16.46 -27.10
N VAL A 243 -6.13 16.21 -27.09
CA VAL A 243 -7.10 16.93 -27.95
C VAL A 243 -7.01 18.44 -27.73
N GLY A 244 -6.85 18.87 -26.48
CA GLY A 244 -6.67 20.28 -26.10
C GLY A 244 -5.39 20.94 -26.61
N GLY A 245 -4.47 20.18 -27.23
CA GLY A 245 -3.26 20.70 -27.86
C GLY A 245 -1.97 20.59 -27.04
N PHE A 246 -1.96 19.78 -25.97
CA PHE A 246 -0.72 19.46 -25.27
C PHE A 246 0.07 18.38 -26.04
N ASP A 247 1.36 18.62 -26.31
CA ASP A 247 2.22 17.64 -27.00
C ASP A 247 2.59 16.44 -26.11
N GLY A 248 2.55 16.61 -24.80
CA GLY A 248 2.64 15.49 -23.86
C GLY A 248 2.28 15.85 -22.43
N VAL A 249 1.53 14.96 -21.79
CA VAL A 249 1.05 15.11 -20.41
C VAL A 249 1.31 13.83 -19.64
N TYR A 250 1.59 13.95 -18.34
CA TYR A 250 1.71 12.80 -17.44
C TYR A 250 1.05 13.07 -16.10
N GLU A 251 0.65 12.01 -15.41
CA GLU A 251 0.12 12.09 -14.05
C GLU A 251 0.53 10.86 -13.24
N PHE A 252 0.96 11.08 -12.00
CA PHE A 252 1.06 10.02 -10.99
C PHE A 252 -0.31 9.84 -10.33
N SER A 253 -1.16 9.00 -10.93
CA SER A 253 -2.55 8.84 -10.52
C SER A 253 -2.71 7.79 -9.43
N LYS A 254 -3.57 8.12 -8.45
CA LYS A 254 -4.18 7.12 -7.57
C LYS A 254 -5.41 6.53 -8.24
N ASN A 255 -5.36 5.23 -8.50
CA ASN A 255 -6.43 4.45 -9.11
C ASN A 255 -7.06 3.51 -8.08
N PHE A 256 -8.36 3.26 -8.25
CA PHE A 256 -9.19 2.54 -7.29
C PHE A 256 -9.94 1.42 -8.00
N ARG A 257 -9.65 0.17 -7.66
CA ARG A 257 -10.31 -1.01 -8.23
C ARG A 257 -10.91 -1.85 -7.11
N ASN A 258 -12.20 -2.12 -7.21
CA ASN A 258 -12.98 -2.85 -6.22
C ASN A 258 -12.87 -4.36 -6.46
N GLU A 259 -11.65 -4.85 -6.34
CA GLU A 259 -11.21 -6.20 -6.65
C GLU A 259 -10.65 -6.90 -5.40
N GLY A 260 -10.19 -8.14 -5.58
CA GLY A 260 -9.47 -8.88 -4.54
C GLY A 260 -8.14 -8.23 -4.14
N MET A 261 -7.59 -8.67 -3.01
CA MET A 261 -6.25 -8.28 -2.57
C MET A 261 -5.34 -9.50 -2.59
N ASP A 262 -4.14 -9.35 -3.11
CA ASP A 262 -3.11 -10.38 -3.12
C ASP A 262 -1.72 -9.75 -2.93
N ARG A 263 -0.66 -10.49 -3.28
CA ARG A 263 0.73 -10.03 -3.14
C ARG A 263 1.08 -8.85 -4.06
N THR A 264 0.31 -8.62 -5.12
CA THR A 264 0.55 -7.64 -6.18
C THR A 264 -0.61 -6.66 -6.39
N HIS A 265 -1.76 -6.90 -5.74
CA HIS A 265 -2.98 -6.09 -5.86
C HIS A 265 -3.39 -5.48 -4.52
N ASN A 266 -3.55 -4.16 -4.52
CA ASN A 266 -4.15 -3.39 -3.43
C ASN A 266 -5.28 -2.53 -4.02
N PRO A 267 -6.44 -2.37 -3.36
CA PRO A 267 -7.61 -1.73 -3.98
C PRO A 267 -7.40 -0.27 -4.36
N GLU A 268 -6.47 0.39 -3.69
CA GLU A 268 -5.93 1.71 -4.07
C GLU A 268 -4.44 1.57 -4.39
N PHE A 269 -4.03 1.93 -5.59
CA PHE A 269 -2.63 1.86 -6.02
C PHE A 269 -2.25 3.11 -6.83
N THR A 270 -0.95 3.32 -7.03
CA THR A 270 -0.43 4.40 -7.83
C THR A 270 0.03 3.87 -9.19
N ALA A 271 -0.51 4.47 -10.25
CA ALA A 271 0.02 4.36 -11.59
C ALA A 271 0.74 5.67 -11.98
N MET A 272 1.64 5.58 -12.94
CA MET A 272 2.10 6.72 -13.71
C MET A 272 1.58 6.53 -15.12
N GLU A 273 0.77 7.46 -15.60
CA GLU A 273 0.29 7.47 -16.98
C GLU A 273 0.88 8.67 -17.72
N ILE A 274 1.37 8.45 -18.95
CA ILE A 274 1.90 9.49 -19.83
C ILE A 274 1.36 9.30 -21.25
N TYR A 275 0.99 10.40 -21.90
CA TYR A 275 0.51 10.43 -23.28
C TYR A 275 1.34 11.44 -24.06
N VAL A 276 1.82 11.05 -25.24
CA VAL A 276 2.69 11.88 -26.09
C VAL A 276 2.17 11.89 -27.52
N ALA A 277 1.89 13.09 -28.02
CA ALA A 277 1.42 13.31 -29.38
C ALA A 277 2.52 13.03 -30.41
N TYR A 278 2.09 12.63 -31.60
CA TYR A 278 2.88 12.27 -32.78
C TYR A 278 3.84 11.09 -32.58
N LYS A 279 3.59 10.21 -31.61
CA LYS A 279 4.37 9.00 -31.31
C LYS A 279 3.53 7.73 -31.49
N ASP A 280 4.21 6.61 -31.69
CA ASP A 280 3.63 5.27 -31.77
C ASP A 280 4.20 4.34 -30.69
N TYR A 281 3.66 3.14 -30.59
CA TYR A 281 4.08 2.15 -29.59
C TYR A 281 5.55 1.71 -29.72
N HIS A 282 6.16 1.80 -30.91
CA HIS A 282 7.59 1.50 -31.09
C HIS A 282 8.46 2.56 -30.44
N TRP A 283 8.12 3.84 -30.65
CA TRP A 283 8.77 4.94 -29.94
C TRP A 283 8.56 4.79 -28.43
N MET A 284 7.36 4.37 -28.00
CA MET A 284 7.06 4.18 -26.59
C MET A 284 7.83 3.02 -25.95
N MET A 285 8.17 1.96 -26.68
CA MET A 285 9.08 0.92 -26.21
C MET A 285 10.49 1.50 -25.92
N GLU A 286 11.06 2.25 -26.87
CA GLU A 286 12.38 2.88 -26.68
C GLU A 286 12.37 3.93 -25.55
N PHE A 287 11.27 4.66 -25.42
CA PHE A 287 11.06 5.61 -24.34
C PHE A 287 10.99 4.91 -22.97
N THR A 288 10.28 3.78 -22.90
CA THR A 288 10.14 2.97 -21.69
C THR A 288 11.47 2.38 -21.26
N GLU A 289 12.27 1.86 -22.19
CA GLU A 289 13.63 1.36 -21.94
C GLU A 289 14.51 2.45 -21.30
N GLN A 290 14.55 3.65 -21.90
CA GLN A 290 15.31 4.79 -21.36
C GLN A 290 14.82 5.25 -19.99
N LEU A 291 13.50 5.30 -19.80
CA LEU A 291 12.88 5.71 -18.54
C LEU A 291 13.23 4.75 -17.40
N LEU A 292 13.08 3.45 -17.63
CA LEU A 292 13.32 2.44 -16.59
C LEU A 292 14.80 2.28 -16.27
N GLU A 293 15.69 2.40 -17.27
CA GLU A 293 17.14 2.44 -17.04
C GLU A 293 17.52 3.64 -16.14
N HIS A 294 17.01 4.84 -16.46
CA HIS A 294 17.21 6.05 -15.66
C HIS A 294 16.71 5.87 -14.22
N CYS A 295 15.51 5.29 -14.05
CA CYS A 295 14.93 5.04 -12.74
C CYS A 295 15.72 4.02 -11.91
N ALA A 296 16.16 2.91 -12.51
CA ALA A 296 16.96 1.90 -11.84
C ALA A 296 18.27 2.48 -11.31
N ILE A 297 18.98 3.27 -12.15
CA ILE A 297 20.21 3.96 -11.74
C ILE A 297 19.95 4.95 -10.61
N ALA A 298 18.89 5.76 -10.69
CA ALA A 298 18.57 6.72 -9.64
C ALA A 298 18.25 6.07 -8.29
N VAL A 299 17.59 4.90 -8.31
CA VAL A 299 17.14 4.19 -7.10
C VAL A 299 18.24 3.32 -6.49
N ASN A 300 18.98 2.58 -7.33
CA ASN A 300 19.94 1.55 -6.91
C ASN A 300 21.40 1.86 -7.26
N GLY A 301 21.67 2.94 -8.01
CA GLY A 301 23.02 3.26 -8.50
C GLY A 301 23.51 2.36 -9.64
N SER A 302 22.64 1.50 -10.16
CA SER A 302 22.93 0.50 -11.18
C SER A 302 21.66 0.20 -11.98
N THR A 303 21.79 -0.29 -13.21
CA THR A 303 20.67 -0.81 -14.01
C THR A 303 20.16 -2.16 -13.50
N LYS A 304 20.96 -2.83 -12.67
CA LYS A 304 20.63 -4.14 -12.10
C LYS A 304 19.82 -4.04 -10.82
N ALA A 305 18.88 -4.96 -10.65
CA ALA A 305 18.14 -5.16 -9.41
C ALA A 305 18.03 -6.67 -9.09
N THR A 306 17.78 -6.98 -7.83
CA THR A 306 17.51 -8.36 -7.37
C THR A 306 16.05 -8.45 -6.95
N PHE A 307 15.35 -9.48 -7.42
CA PHE A 307 13.99 -9.79 -7.00
C PHE A 307 13.85 -11.28 -6.71
N GLY A 308 13.63 -11.62 -5.45
CA GLY A 308 13.68 -13.00 -4.97
C GLY A 308 15.03 -13.65 -5.29
N LYS A 309 15.00 -14.70 -6.11
CA LYS A 309 16.20 -15.43 -6.58
C LYS A 309 16.78 -14.90 -7.91
N HIS A 310 16.16 -13.90 -8.51
CA HIS A 310 16.50 -13.44 -9.86
C HIS A 310 17.30 -12.13 -9.81
N GLU A 311 18.34 -12.04 -10.64
CA GLU A 311 18.98 -10.77 -11.00
C GLU A 311 18.39 -10.30 -12.33
N ILE A 312 17.80 -9.11 -12.34
CA ILE A 312 17.23 -8.45 -13.52
C ILE A 312 18.07 -7.24 -13.90
N ASP A 313 18.16 -6.96 -15.20
CA ASP A 313 18.87 -5.79 -15.71
C ASP A 313 17.90 -4.93 -16.53
N PHE A 314 17.68 -3.68 -16.08
CA PHE A 314 16.83 -2.71 -16.77
C PHE A 314 17.55 -2.02 -17.94
N LYS A 315 18.78 -2.43 -18.27
CA LYS A 315 19.51 -1.91 -19.40
C LYS A 315 18.90 -2.37 -20.73
N ALA A 316 18.68 -1.42 -21.63
CA ALA A 316 18.19 -1.68 -22.98
C ALA A 316 19.21 -2.46 -23.85
N PRO A 317 18.78 -3.14 -24.93
CA PRO A 317 17.40 -3.30 -25.39
C PRO A 317 16.70 -4.52 -24.77
N TYR A 318 15.37 -4.44 -24.62
CA TYR A 318 14.53 -5.53 -24.14
C TYR A 318 14.10 -6.43 -25.32
N PRO A 319 13.98 -7.75 -25.13
CA PRO A 319 13.37 -8.62 -26.13
C PRO A 319 11.93 -8.18 -26.41
N ARG A 320 11.53 -8.26 -27.68
CA ARG A 320 10.17 -8.01 -28.16
C ARG A 320 9.63 -9.34 -28.68
N VAL A 321 8.53 -9.81 -28.10
CA VAL A 321 7.92 -11.12 -28.41
C VAL A 321 6.43 -10.90 -28.59
N THR A 322 5.86 -11.35 -29.69
CA THR A 322 4.40 -11.22 -29.87
C THR A 322 3.65 -12.16 -28.91
N MET A 323 2.43 -11.79 -28.54
CA MET A 323 1.53 -12.65 -27.75
C MET A 323 1.41 -14.06 -28.37
N THR A 324 1.24 -14.13 -29.68
CA THR A 324 1.16 -15.38 -30.44
C THR A 324 2.45 -16.20 -30.33
N GLU A 325 3.62 -15.59 -30.53
CA GLU A 325 4.91 -16.28 -30.40
C GLU A 325 5.15 -16.80 -28.98
N ALA A 326 4.75 -16.03 -27.95
CA ALA A 326 4.85 -16.43 -26.57
C ALA A 326 4.03 -17.70 -26.29
N ILE A 327 2.74 -17.69 -26.65
CA ILE A 327 1.84 -18.84 -26.46
C ILE A 327 2.33 -20.05 -27.26
N GLN A 328 2.72 -19.86 -28.52
CA GLN A 328 3.23 -20.94 -29.35
C GLN A 328 4.50 -21.55 -28.75
N LYS A 329 5.41 -20.73 -28.22
CA LYS A 329 6.67 -21.19 -27.62
C LYS A 329 6.45 -22.03 -26.36
N PHE A 330 5.55 -21.62 -25.47
CA PHE A 330 5.38 -22.27 -24.16
C PHE A 330 4.31 -23.37 -24.15
N THR A 331 3.39 -23.36 -25.12
CA THR A 331 2.28 -24.32 -25.17
C THR A 331 2.28 -25.19 -26.43
N GLY A 332 3.03 -24.81 -27.47
CA GLY A 332 3.03 -25.48 -28.77
C GLY A 332 1.81 -25.17 -29.66
N PHE A 333 0.89 -24.33 -29.20
CA PHE A 333 -0.34 -23.99 -29.91
C PHE A 333 -0.26 -22.61 -30.55
N ASP A 334 -0.56 -22.55 -31.85
CA ASP A 334 -0.66 -21.31 -32.60
C ASP A 334 -2.12 -20.80 -32.55
N ILE A 335 -2.30 -19.62 -31.95
CA ILE A 335 -3.61 -18.97 -31.80
C ILE A 335 -4.07 -18.23 -33.07
N THR A 336 -3.21 -18.11 -34.09
CA THR A 336 -3.51 -17.37 -35.31
C THR A 336 -4.73 -17.92 -36.03
N GLY A 337 -5.72 -17.05 -36.29
CA GLY A 337 -6.95 -17.40 -37.01
C GLY A 337 -7.88 -18.37 -36.27
N LYS A 338 -7.61 -18.69 -35.00
CA LYS A 338 -8.43 -19.63 -34.21
C LYS A 338 -9.79 -19.05 -33.82
N THR A 339 -10.78 -19.93 -33.83
CA THR A 339 -12.13 -19.64 -33.34
C THR A 339 -12.19 -19.68 -31.81
N GLU A 340 -13.18 -19.01 -31.22
CA GLU A 340 -13.45 -19.06 -29.77
C GLU A 340 -13.52 -20.50 -29.25
N LYS A 341 -14.24 -21.37 -29.98
CA LYS A 341 -14.36 -22.79 -29.64
C LYS A 341 -13.01 -23.53 -29.63
N GLU A 342 -12.17 -23.32 -30.64
CA GLU A 342 -10.85 -23.94 -30.68
C GLU A 342 -9.95 -23.50 -29.50
N LEU A 343 -10.01 -22.22 -29.14
CA LEU A 343 -9.27 -21.68 -27.99
C LEU A 343 -9.78 -22.23 -26.68
N PHE A 344 -11.09 -22.33 -26.52
CA PHE A 344 -11.75 -22.90 -25.35
C PHE A 344 -11.41 -24.38 -25.16
N ASP A 345 -11.53 -25.17 -26.22
CA ASP A 345 -11.18 -26.60 -26.21
C ASP A 345 -9.68 -26.78 -25.87
N PHE A 346 -8.81 -25.92 -26.42
CA PHE A 346 -7.39 -25.93 -26.11
C PHE A 346 -7.10 -25.55 -24.66
N ALA A 347 -7.66 -24.46 -24.14
CA ALA A 347 -7.49 -24.03 -22.74
C ALA A 347 -7.90 -25.13 -21.75
N LYS A 348 -9.06 -25.78 -21.99
CA LYS A 348 -9.49 -26.96 -21.21
C LYS A 348 -8.51 -28.12 -21.32
N SER A 349 -7.97 -28.39 -22.51
CA SER A 349 -7.04 -29.51 -22.71
C SER A 349 -5.73 -29.37 -21.93
N ILE A 350 -5.32 -28.14 -21.58
CA ILE A 350 -4.12 -27.83 -20.80
C ILE A 350 -4.42 -27.46 -19.33
N GLY A 351 -5.66 -27.72 -18.89
CA GLY A 351 -6.09 -27.61 -17.49
C GLY A 351 -6.32 -26.18 -17.00
N ILE A 352 -6.64 -25.23 -17.88
CA ILE A 352 -7.04 -23.87 -17.50
C ILE A 352 -8.54 -23.86 -17.23
N GLU A 353 -8.95 -23.21 -16.14
CA GLU A 353 -10.36 -23.01 -15.82
C GLU A 353 -10.96 -21.96 -16.76
N VAL A 354 -11.88 -22.38 -17.63
CA VAL A 354 -12.59 -21.52 -18.57
C VAL A 354 -14.07 -21.83 -18.58
N ASP A 355 -14.90 -20.81 -18.81
CA ASP A 355 -16.35 -20.91 -18.87
C ASP A 355 -16.93 -20.32 -20.18
N ASP A 356 -18.21 -20.62 -20.45
CA ASP A 356 -18.88 -20.26 -21.71
C ASP A 356 -19.19 -18.74 -21.83
N THR A 357 -18.91 -17.96 -20.79
CA THR A 357 -19.04 -16.49 -20.82
C THR A 357 -17.78 -15.83 -21.37
N MET A 358 -16.63 -16.53 -21.36
CA MET A 358 -15.35 -16.02 -21.83
C MET A 358 -15.31 -15.94 -23.36
N GLY A 359 -15.23 -14.72 -23.90
CA GLY A 359 -14.96 -14.49 -25.31
C GLY A 359 -13.51 -14.83 -25.71
N LYS A 360 -13.25 -14.86 -27.02
CA LYS A 360 -11.92 -15.18 -27.60
C LYS A 360 -10.76 -14.39 -26.97
N GLY A 361 -10.89 -13.07 -26.77
CA GLY A 361 -9.88 -12.27 -26.10
C GLY A 361 -9.52 -12.77 -24.69
N LYS A 362 -10.54 -13.01 -23.85
CA LYS A 362 -10.36 -13.51 -22.47
C LYS A 362 -9.73 -14.90 -22.44
N LEU A 363 -10.11 -15.79 -23.36
CA LEU A 363 -9.49 -17.11 -23.48
C LEU A 363 -7.98 -17.03 -23.79
N ILE A 364 -7.58 -16.11 -24.67
CA ILE A 364 -6.16 -15.89 -24.99
C ILE A 364 -5.41 -15.34 -23.77
N ASP A 365 -6.03 -14.41 -23.04
CA ASP A 365 -5.48 -13.84 -21.80
C ASP A 365 -5.20 -14.91 -20.75
N GLU A 366 -6.19 -15.77 -20.47
CA GLU A 366 -6.06 -16.88 -19.52
C GLU A 366 -4.97 -17.87 -19.95
N ILE A 367 -4.88 -18.20 -21.25
CA ILE A 367 -3.80 -19.05 -21.79
C ILE A 367 -2.43 -18.41 -21.57
N PHE A 368 -2.31 -17.11 -21.83
CA PHE A 368 -1.06 -16.39 -21.64
C PHE A 368 -0.68 -16.27 -20.15
N GLY A 369 -1.60 -15.83 -19.29
CA GLY A 369 -1.39 -15.66 -17.86
C GLY A 369 -0.91 -16.95 -17.18
N GLU A 370 -1.63 -18.05 -17.42
CA GLU A 370 -1.34 -19.34 -16.76
C GLU A 370 -0.09 -20.04 -17.31
N LYS A 371 0.22 -19.92 -18.60
CA LYS A 371 1.29 -20.73 -19.23
C LYS A 371 2.51 -19.94 -19.67
N CYS A 372 2.39 -18.63 -19.85
CA CYS A 372 3.44 -17.81 -20.46
C CYS A 372 4.00 -16.78 -19.47
N GLU A 373 3.16 -15.99 -18.80
CA GLU A 373 3.54 -14.82 -17.99
C GLU A 373 4.71 -15.13 -17.06
N GLY A 374 4.60 -16.20 -16.26
CA GLY A 374 5.62 -16.61 -15.27
C GLY A 374 7.02 -16.93 -15.82
N ASN A 375 7.19 -17.09 -17.13
CA ASN A 375 8.47 -17.42 -17.76
C ASN A 375 9.32 -16.19 -18.11
N PHE A 376 8.73 -14.99 -18.11
CA PHE A 376 9.42 -13.75 -18.52
C PHE A 376 10.14 -13.09 -17.34
N ILE A 377 11.37 -13.53 -17.08
CA ILE A 377 12.17 -13.05 -15.95
C ILE A 377 12.85 -11.70 -16.22
N GLN A 378 13.58 -11.58 -17.32
CA GLN A 378 14.17 -10.28 -17.74
C GLN A 378 13.08 -9.39 -18.32
N PRO A 379 13.24 -8.05 -18.27
CA PRO A 379 12.34 -7.11 -18.95
C PRO A 379 12.11 -7.53 -20.40
N THR A 380 10.87 -7.85 -20.73
CA THR A 380 10.47 -8.35 -22.05
C THR A 380 9.16 -7.67 -22.47
N PHE A 381 9.16 -7.06 -23.65
CA PHE A 381 7.93 -6.54 -24.25
C PHE A 381 7.15 -7.69 -24.87
N ILE A 382 5.93 -7.88 -24.42
CA ILE A 382 4.93 -8.70 -25.09
C ILE A 382 4.15 -7.77 -26.00
N THR A 383 4.09 -8.05 -27.30
CA THR A 383 3.55 -7.12 -28.31
C THR A 383 2.39 -7.72 -29.10
N ASP A 384 1.68 -6.84 -29.80
CA ASP A 384 0.72 -7.16 -30.84
C ASP A 384 -0.47 -8.01 -30.34
N TYR A 385 -1.18 -7.45 -29.36
CA TYR A 385 -2.33 -8.09 -28.72
C TYR A 385 -3.52 -8.20 -29.70
N PRO A 386 -4.39 -9.23 -29.56
CA PRO A 386 -5.63 -9.31 -30.30
C PRO A 386 -6.51 -8.06 -30.14
N LYS A 387 -7.15 -7.63 -31.23
CA LYS A 387 -8.02 -6.43 -31.25
C LYS A 387 -9.14 -6.46 -30.21
N GLU A 388 -9.72 -7.64 -29.99
CA GLU A 388 -10.81 -7.86 -29.04
C GLU A 388 -10.42 -7.57 -27.58
N MET A 389 -9.13 -7.62 -27.24
CA MET A 389 -8.59 -7.38 -25.89
C MET A 389 -8.21 -5.91 -25.64
N SER A 390 -8.28 -5.06 -26.66
CA SER A 390 -7.65 -3.75 -26.67
C SER A 390 -8.61 -2.68 -27.19
N PRO A 391 -9.69 -2.35 -26.43
CA PRO A 391 -10.79 -1.50 -26.91
C PRO A 391 -10.40 -0.03 -27.15
N LEU A 392 -9.25 0.40 -26.63
CA LEU A 392 -8.75 1.78 -26.73
C LEU A 392 -7.50 1.90 -27.62
N THR A 393 -7.09 0.81 -28.27
CA THR A 393 -5.84 0.73 -29.04
C THR A 393 -6.08 0.70 -30.55
N LYS A 394 -5.20 1.37 -31.32
CA LYS A 394 -5.23 1.27 -32.78
C LYS A 394 -5.04 -0.15 -33.27
N GLU A 395 -5.78 -0.47 -34.32
CA GLU A 395 -5.52 -1.64 -35.14
C GLU A 395 -4.07 -1.64 -35.65
N HIS A 396 -3.46 -2.82 -35.70
CA HIS A 396 -2.08 -2.97 -36.13
C HIS A 396 -1.95 -2.67 -37.63
N ARG A 397 -0.96 -1.84 -38.00
CA ARG A 397 -0.80 -1.31 -39.37
C ARG A 397 -0.65 -2.37 -40.47
N ASN A 398 -0.28 -3.61 -40.11
CA ASN A 398 -0.07 -4.71 -41.05
C ASN A 398 -1.01 -5.91 -40.84
N ASP A 399 -1.76 -5.98 -39.74
CA ASP A 399 -2.69 -7.10 -39.47
C ASP A 399 -3.93 -6.58 -38.73
N PRO A 400 -5.11 -6.56 -39.37
CA PRO A 400 -6.32 -6.00 -38.78
C PRO A 400 -6.86 -6.79 -37.57
N ASN A 401 -6.37 -8.00 -37.33
CA ASN A 401 -6.78 -8.81 -36.18
C ASN A 401 -5.99 -8.45 -34.91
N LEU A 402 -4.90 -7.70 -35.04
CA LEU A 402 -4.00 -7.33 -33.95
C LEU A 402 -4.07 -5.83 -33.67
N THR A 403 -3.42 -5.41 -32.59
CA THR A 403 -3.35 -4.01 -32.15
C THR A 403 -1.93 -3.59 -31.82
N GLU A 404 -1.61 -2.32 -32.01
CA GLU A 404 -0.30 -1.76 -31.65
C GLU A 404 -0.21 -1.51 -30.14
N ARG A 405 -0.17 -2.59 -29.37
CA ARG A 405 -0.07 -2.63 -27.92
C ARG A 405 1.15 -3.41 -27.49
N PHE A 406 1.74 -3.01 -26.38
CA PHE A 406 2.65 -3.86 -25.64
C PHE A 406 2.37 -3.82 -24.14
N GLU A 407 2.72 -4.91 -23.48
CA GLU A 407 2.93 -4.94 -22.04
C GLU A 407 4.39 -5.28 -21.75
N LEU A 408 4.92 -4.72 -20.67
CA LEU A 408 6.27 -5.02 -20.21
C LEU A 408 6.21 -6.01 -19.05
N MET A 409 6.75 -7.20 -19.26
CA MET A 409 6.84 -8.26 -18.26
C MET A 409 8.21 -8.24 -17.59
N VAL A 410 8.24 -8.31 -16.26
CA VAL A 410 9.46 -8.45 -15.43
C VAL A 410 9.18 -9.44 -14.31
N CYS A 411 10.05 -10.43 -14.12
CA CYS A 411 9.87 -11.49 -13.11
C CYS A 411 8.47 -12.14 -13.14
N GLY A 412 7.94 -12.32 -14.34
CA GLY A 412 6.64 -12.94 -14.58
C GLY A 412 5.45 -12.15 -14.08
N LYS A 413 5.57 -10.81 -14.07
CA LYS A 413 4.47 -9.88 -13.80
C LYS A 413 4.55 -8.67 -14.73
N GLU A 414 3.38 -8.18 -15.11
CA GLU A 414 3.22 -6.96 -15.88
C GLU A 414 3.59 -5.72 -15.02
N ILE A 415 4.45 -4.87 -15.55
CA ILE A 415 4.84 -3.59 -14.91
C ILE A 415 4.38 -2.36 -15.68
N ALA A 416 4.09 -2.51 -16.97
CA ALA A 416 3.63 -1.43 -17.83
C ALA A 416 2.74 -1.95 -18.95
N ASN A 417 1.79 -1.13 -19.37
CA ASN A 417 0.92 -1.35 -20.53
C ASN A 417 0.92 -0.07 -21.38
N ALA A 418 1.03 -0.20 -22.69
CA ALA A 418 1.17 0.93 -23.59
C ALA A 418 0.68 0.60 -25.00
N TYR A 419 0.29 1.64 -25.73
CA TYR A 419 -0.19 1.46 -27.09
C TYR A 419 -0.09 2.71 -27.96
N SER A 420 -0.24 2.52 -29.27
CA SER A 420 -0.67 3.57 -30.20
C SER A 420 -2.17 3.84 -29.97
N GLU A 421 -2.51 5.04 -29.56
CA GLU A 421 -3.86 5.40 -29.10
C GLU A 421 -4.89 5.43 -30.20
N LEU A 422 -6.03 4.75 -29.98
CA LEU A 422 -7.16 4.86 -30.90
C LEU A 422 -7.69 6.30 -30.89
N ASN A 423 -7.62 6.95 -32.05
CA ASN A 423 -8.04 8.33 -32.23
C ASN A 423 -9.09 8.51 -33.33
N ASP A 424 -9.60 7.40 -33.89
CA ASP A 424 -10.76 7.40 -34.79
C ASP A 424 -12.04 7.32 -33.94
N PRO A 425 -12.87 8.37 -33.90
CA PRO A 425 -14.08 8.39 -33.07
C PRO A 425 -15.15 7.38 -33.52
N ILE A 426 -15.15 6.97 -34.79
CA ILE A 426 -16.12 6.01 -35.33
C ILE A 426 -15.75 4.60 -34.86
N ASP A 427 -14.49 4.18 -35.04
CA ASP A 427 -13.98 2.89 -34.51
C ASP A 427 -14.10 2.87 -32.98
N GLN A 428 -13.77 3.97 -32.29
CA GLN A 428 -13.88 4.01 -30.83
C GLN A 428 -15.32 3.80 -30.34
N ARG A 429 -16.32 4.36 -31.04
CA ARG A 429 -17.74 4.14 -30.74
C ARG A 429 -18.12 2.68 -30.94
N GLU A 430 -17.76 2.08 -32.07
CA GLU A 430 -18.05 0.66 -32.37
C GLU A 430 -17.46 -0.27 -31.29
N ARG A 431 -16.24 0.03 -30.81
CA ARG A 431 -15.62 -0.73 -29.72
C ARG A 431 -16.33 -0.59 -28.39
N PHE A 432 -16.79 0.62 -28.04
CA PHE A 432 -17.60 0.81 -26.84
C PHE A 432 -18.94 0.09 -26.91
N GLU A 433 -19.60 0.10 -28.07
CA GLU A 433 -20.85 -0.64 -28.28
C GLU A 433 -20.63 -2.16 -28.18
N ALA A 434 -19.52 -2.68 -28.72
CA ALA A 434 -19.15 -4.08 -28.58
C ALA A 434 -18.86 -4.47 -27.12
N GLN A 435 -18.16 -3.62 -26.35
CA GLN A 435 -17.90 -3.84 -24.93
C GLN A 435 -19.21 -3.83 -24.11
N MET A 436 -20.13 -2.91 -24.41
CA MET A 436 -21.44 -2.86 -23.75
C MET A 436 -22.25 -4.14 -24.02
N ALA A 437 -22.20 -4.68 -25.24
CA ALA A 437 -22.84 -5.96 -25.57
C ALA A 437 -22.23 -7.16 -24.83
N LEU A 438 -20.94 -7.12 -24.48
CA LEU A 438 -20.30 -8.11 -23.60
C LEU A 438 -20.78 -7.94 -22.15
N SER A 439 -20.96 -6.71 -21.67
CA SER A 439 -21.54 -6.45 -20.34
C SER A 439 -22.94 -7.05 -20.18
N GLU A 440 -23.77 -7.00 -21.23
CA GLU A 440 -25.09 -7.66 -21.23
C GLU A 440 -25.02 -9.19 -21.08
N ARG A 441 -23.86 -9.81 -21.35
CA ARG A 441 -23.58 -11.23 -21.11
C ARG A 441 -23.10 -11.52 -19.68
N GLY A 442 -23.02 -10.51 -18.81
CA GLY A 442 -22.62 -10.65 -17.41
C GLY A 442 -21.16 -10.29 -17.11
N ASP A 443 -20.49 -9.56 -18.00
CA ASP A 443 -19.13 -9.04 -17.75
C ASP A 443 -19.20 -7.75 -16.91
N ASP A 444 -18.89 -7.87 -15.62
CA ASP A 444 -18.88 -6.78 -14.64
C ASP A 444 -17.70 -5.79 -14.82
N GLU A 445 -16.73 -6.10 -15.69
CA GLU A 445 -15.53 -5.28 -15.94
C GLU A 445 -15.60 -4.46 -17.24
N ALA A 446 -16.66 -4.67 -18.05
CA ALA A 446 -16.85 -3.99 -19.31
C ALA A 446 -16.98 -2.47 -19.16
N MET A 447 -16.43 -1.73 -20.13
CA MET A 447 -16.43 -0.27 -20.12
C MET A 447 -17.80 0.32 -20.46
N PHE A 448 -18.11 1.47 -19.84
CA PHE A 448 -19.25 2.31 -20.20
C PHE A 448 -18.95 3.15 -21.44
N ILE A 449 -20.00 3.50 -22.19
CA ILE A 449 -19.87 4.42 -23.33
C ILE A 449 -19.75 5.87 -22.82
N ASP A 450 -18.54 6.42 -22.83
CA ASP A 450 -18.28 7.83 -22.50
C ASP A 450 -18.55 8.73 -23.72
N GLN A 451 -19.75 9.30 -23.79
CA GLN A 451 -20.17 10.19 -24.88
C GLN A 451 -19.36 11.48 -24.95
N ASP A 452 -18.83 11.97 -23.83
CA ASP A 452 -18.02 13.19 -23.81
C ASP A 452 -16.61 12.91 -24.35
N PHE A 453 -16.05 11.74 -24.04
CA PHE A 453 -14.78 11.29 -24.62
C PHE A 453 -14.89 11.10 -26.14
N LEU A 454 -15.97 10.48 -26.63
CA LEU A 454 -16.22 10.37 -28.07
C LEU A 454 -16.30 11.77 -28.73
N ARG A 455 -17.03 12.70 -28.11
CA ARG A 455 -17.09 14.09 -28.59
C ARG A 455 -15.71 14.75 -28.63
N ALA A 456 -14.85 14.49 -27.65
CA ALA A 456 -13.48 15.01 -27.65
C ALA A 456 -12.68 14.46 -28.85
N LEU A 457 -12.79 13.16 -29.15
CA LEU A 457 -12.16 12.56 -30.33
C LEU A 457 -12.70 13.14 -31.64
N GLU A 458 -13.99 13.47 -31.71
CA GLU A 458 -14.62 14.14 -32.87
C GLU A 458 -14.07 15.55 -33.14
N PHE A 459 -13.56 16.24 -32.10
CA PHE A 459 -12.82 17.50 -32.28
C PHE A 459 -11.39 17.30 -32.82
N GLY A 460 -10.91 16.05 -32.87
CA GLY A 460 -9.64 15.66 -33.45
C GLY A 460 -8.55 15.45 -32.40
N MET A 461 -8.21 14.19 -32.18
CA MET A 461 -7.01 13.80 -31.42
C MET A 461 -5.87 13.46 -32.38
N PRO A 462 -4.66 14.08 -32.28
CA PRO A 462 -3.52 13.69 -33.09
C PRO A 462 -3.12 12.22 -32.85
N PRO A 463 -2.36 11.58 -33.76
CA PRO A 463 -1.73 10.30 -33.48
C PRO A 463 -0.94 10.41 -32.18
N THR A 464 -1.12 9.50 -31.24
CA THR A 464 -0.58 9.60 -29.87
C THR A 464 -0.16 8.20 -29.43
N SER A 465 0.82 8.11 -28.54
CA SER A 465 1.08 6.88 -27.78
C SER A 465 0.99 7.16 -26.30
N GLY A 466 0.33 6.27 -25.56
CA GLY A 466 0.19 6.29 -24.12
C GLY A 466 0.93 5.13 -23.46
N LEU A 467 1.29 5.34 -22.20
CA LEU A 467 1.99 4.37 -21.35
C LEU A 467 1.48 4.51 -19.91
N GLY A 468 1.03 3.41 -19.33
CA GLY A 468 0.76 3.26 -17.91
C GLY A 468 1.84 2.38 -17.24
N ILE A 469 2.35 2.80 -16.09
CA ILE A 469 3.30 2.02 -15.27
C ILE A 469 2.73 1.85 -13.86
N GLY A 470 2.68 0.61 -13.38
CA GLY A 470 2.35 0.30 -11.99
C GLY A 470 3.48 0.69 -11.05
N MET A 471 3.39 1.87 -10.41
CA MET A 471 4.48 2.41 -9.59
C MET A 471 4.79 1.53 -8.38
N ASP A 472 3.76 0.94 -7.78
CA ASP A 472 3.89 0.02 -6.65
C ASP A 472 4.62 -1.27 -7.06
N ARG A 473 4.27 -1.85 -8.21
CA ARG A 473 4.96 -3.03 -8.76
C ARG A 473 6.41 -2.70 -9.11
N LEU A 474 6.67 -1.57 -9.78
CA LEU A 474 8.03 -1.18 -10.15
C LEU A 474 8.94 -1.03 -8.91
N ILE A 475 8.46 -0.39 -7.84
CA ILE A 475 9.27 -0.26 -6.63
C ILE A 475 9.45 -1.61 -5.90
N MET A 476 8.49 -2.53 -5.96
CA MET A 476 8.66 -3.91 -5.46
C MET A 476 9.90 -4.57 -6.10
N PHE A 477 10.02 -4.51 -7.43
CA PHE A 477 11.17 -5.07 -8.15
C PHE A 477 12.48 -4.36 -7.82
N LEU A 478 12.48 -3.03 -7.77
CA LEU A 478 13.68 -2.25 -7.48
C LEU A 478 14.16 -2.38 -6.02
N THR A 479 13.30 -2.82 -5.10
CA THR A 479 13.62 -2.93 -3.66
C THR A 479 13.61 -4.35 -3.13
N ASN A 480 13.48 -5.36 -3.99
CA ASN A 480 13.42 -6.77 -3.61
C ASN A 480 12.28 -7.09 -2.61
N ASN A 481 11.09 -6.55 -2.85
CA ASN A 481 9.92 -6.78 -2.00
C ASN A 481 8.83 -7.54 -2.77
N GLU A 482 8.62 -8.81 -2.43
CA GLU A 482 7.67 -9.68 -3.14
C GLU A 482 6.19 -9.44 -2.80
N SER A 483 5.89 -8.53 -1.88
CA SER A 483 4.53 -8.12 -1.53
C SER A 483 4.36 -6.61 -1.68
N ILE A 484 3.28 -6.19 -2.33
CA ILE A 484 2.88 -4.79 -2.49
C ILE A 484 2.68 -4.10 -1.15
N GLN A 485 2.29 -4.86 -0.12
CA GLN A 485 2.08 -4.33 1.22
C GLN A 485 3.39 -3.85 1.88
N GLU A 486 4.55 -4.33 1.45
CA GLU A 486 5.86 -3.85 1.95
C GLU A 486 6.24 -2.47 1.40
N VAL A 487 5.70 -2.09 0.24
CA VAL A 487 6.02 -0.82 -0.44
C VAL A 487 4.92 0.24 -0.29
N LEU A 488 3.88 -0.06 0.49
CA LEU A 488 2.81 0.84 0.90
C LEU A 488 2.95 1.18 2.38
N PHE A 489 2.85 2.47 2.72
CA PHE A 489 2.89 2.90 4.12
C PHE A 489 1.74 2.26 4.91
N PHE A 490 0.54 2.32 4.36
CA PHE A 490 -0.69 1.82 4.97
C PHE A 490 -1.48 1.02 3.92
N PRO A 491 -1.14 -0.25 3.67
CA PRO A 491 -1.90 -1.08 2.75
C PRO A 491 -3.32 -1.33 3.29
N GLN A 492 -4.26 -1.67 2.40
CA GLN A 492 -5.58 -2.07 2.83
C GLN A 492 -5.47 -3.40 3.58
N MET A 493 -6.03 -3.44 4.77
CA MET A 493 -6.10 -4.64 5.60
C MET A 493 -7.56 -5.06 5.73
N LYS A 494 -7.79 -6.36 5.88
CA LYS A 494 -9.08 -6.81 6.41
C LYS A 494 -9.30 -6.10 7.75
N PRO A 495 -10.53 -5.70 8.12
CA PRO A 495 -10.77 -5.22 9.47
C PRO A 495 -10.18 -6.23 10.46
N GLU A 496 -9.57 -5.76 11.53
CA GLU A 496 -9.35 -6.67 12.66
C GLU A 496 -10.70 -7.31 12.92
N ALA A 497 -10.73 -8.62 13.14
CA ALA A 497 -11.89 -9.19 13.78
C ALA A 497 -12.07 -8.28 14.99
N LYS A 498 -13.16 -7.48 15.00
CA LYS A 498 -13.59 -6.89 16.26
C LYS A 498 -13.47 -8.08 17.18
N ALA A 499 -12.76 -7.93 18.29
CA ALA A 499 -13.11 -8.76 19.41
C ALA A 499 -14.62 -8.52 19.51
N ALA A 500 -15.42 -9.37 18.86
CA ALA A 500 -16.74 -9.70 19.29
C ALA A 500 -16.46 -9.77 20.77
N GLN A 501 -17.04 -8.85 21.52
CA GLN A 501 -17.05 -9.02 22.95
C GLN A 501 -17.55 -10.45 23.04
N THR A 502 -16.65 -11.40 23.28
CA THR A 502 -17.00 -12.78 23.53
C THR A 502 -17.54 -12.64 24.92
N VAL A 503 -18.75 -12.09 24.95
CA VAL A 503 -19.62 -12.14 26.06
C VAL A 503 -19.65 -13.63 26.32
N GLU A 504 -19.01 -14.06 27.40
CA GLU A 504 -19.04 -15.47 27.77
C GLU A 504 -20.51 -15.82 27.99
N LEU A 505 -21.09 -16.49 27.00
CA LEU A 505 -22.43 -17.02 27.08
C LEU A 505 -22.34 -18.40 27.75
N ASN A 506 -23.18 -18.64 28.74
CA ASN A 506 -23.38 -20.00 29.24
C ASN A 506 -24.12 -20.86 28.20
N GLU A 507 -24.22 -22.17 28.42
CA GLU A 507 -24.82 -23.09 27.43
C GLU A 507 -26.27 -22.72 27.05
N ASP A 508 -27.09 -22.33 28.03
CA ASP A 508 -28.48 -21.93 27.77
C ASP A 508 -28.55 -20.60 26.97
N GLU A 509 -27.62 -19.66 27.22
CA GLU A 509 -27.50 -18.39 26.47
C GLU A 509 -26.97 -18.58 25.05
N LYS A 510 -26.00 -19.48 24.85
CA LYS A 510 -25.47 -19.83 23.51
C LYS A 510 -26.57 -20.41 22.63
N MET A 511 -27.36 -21.32 23.18
CA MET A 511 -28.47 -21.94 22.46
C MET A 511 -29.50 -20.91 21.97
N VAL A 512 -29.91 -19.97 22.84
CA VAL A 512 -30.86 -18.91 22.46
C VAL A 512 -30.22 -17.92 21.48
N PHE A 513 -28.93 -17.61 21.63
CA PHE A 513 -28.19 -16.77 20.70
C PHE A 513 -28.10 -17.37 19.30
N GLU A 514 -27.81 -18.67 19.16
CA GLU A 514 -27.77 -19.36 17.86
C GLU A 514 -29.11 -19.38 17.13
N ILE A 515 -30.22 -19.48 17.88
CA ILE A 515 -31.58 -19.38 17.30
C ILE A 515 -31.83 -17.95 16.79
N LEU A 516 -31.49 -16.94 17.59
CA LEU A 516 -31.62 -15.53 17.21
C LEU A 516 -30.70 -15.14 16.04
N GLN A 517 -29.50 -15.71 15.95
CA GLN A 517 -28.56 -15.42 14.87
C GLN A 517 -29.09 -15.82 13.48
N LYS A 518 -29.96 -16.83 13.43
CA LYS A 518 -30.57 -17.31 12.17
C LYS A 518 -31.77 -16.48 11.71
N ALA A 519 -32.45 -15.81 12.64
CA ALA A 519 -33.73 -15.14 12.38
C ALA A 519 -33.69 -13.62 12.57
N GLU A 520 -32.64 -13.09 13.23
CA GLU A 520 -32.40 -11.71 13.66
C GLU A 520 -33.45 -11.13 14.64
N VAL A 521 -34.74 -11.46 14.46
CA VAL A 521 -35.87 -11.05 15.31
C VAL A 521 -36.91 -12.17 15.40
N LEU A 522 -37.36 -12.52 16.60
CA LEU A 522 -38.43 -13.51 16.81
C LEU A 522 -39.43 -13.08 17.89
N PRO A 523 -40.71 -13.50 17.80
CA PRO A 523 -41.64 -13.42 18.92
C PRO A 523 -41.11 -14.17 20.14
N LEU A 524 -41.26 -13.58 21.33
CA LEU A 524 -40.72 -14.12 22.58
C LEU A 524 -41.23 -15.54 22.86
N GLU A 525 -42.53 -15.78 22.67
CA GLU A 525 -43.15 -17.08 22.90
C GLU A 525 -42.64 -18.14 21.90
N GLU A 526 -42.35 -17.74 20.67
CA GLU A 526 -41.80 -18.61 19.64
C GLU A 526 -40.33 -18.96 19.94
N LEU A 527 -39.51 -17.96 20.28
CA LEU A 527 -38.11 -18.16 20.66
C LEU A 527 -38.01 -19.05 21.92
N LYS A 528 -38.91 -18.85 22.89
CA LYS A 528 -38.99 -19.67 24.10
C LYS A 528 -39.35 -21.12 23.77
N ALA A 529 -40.35 -21.34 22.93
CA ALA A 529 -40.74 -22.68 22.49
C ALA A 529 -39.59 -23.39 21.75
N GLN A 530 -38.90 -22.69 20.85
CA GLN A 530 -37.76 -23.24 20.10
C GLN A 530 -36.55 -23.54 21.00
N SER A 531 -36.33 -22.77 22.06
CA SER A 531 -35.23 -22.99 23.00
C SER A 531 -35.41 -24.23 23.90
N GLY A 532 -36.65 -24.72 24.07
CA GLY A 532 -36.96 -25.85 24.97
C GLY A 532 -36.65 -25.60 26.47
N LEU A 533 -36.35 -24.36 26.87
CA LEU A 533 -35.98 -24.01 28.23
C LEU A 533 -37.21 -23.98 29.17
N SER A 534 -37.04 -24.46 30.40
CA SER A 534 -38.07 -24.29 31.45
C SER A 534 -38.26 -22.81 31.80
N ASN A 535 -39.44 -22.42 32.30
CA ASN A 535 -39.75 -21.02 32.64
C ASN A 535 -38.65 -20.34 33.48
N LYS A 536 -38.13 -21.03 34.50
CA LYS A 536 -37.08 -20.50 35.38
C LYS A 536 -35.73 -20.33 34.67
N LYS A 537 -35.38 -21.24 33.76
CA LYS A 537 -34.15 -21.14 32.96
C LYS A 537 -34.28 -20.02 31.93
N TRP A 538 -35.40 -19.98 31.22
CA TRP A 538 -35.72 -18.94 30.23
C TRP A 538 -35.55 -17.53 30.81
N ASP A 539 -36.17 -17.25 31.95
CA ASP A 539 -36.10 -15.93 32.58
C ASP A 539 -34.66 -15.53 32.96
N LYS A 540 -33.83 -16.50 33.35
CA LYS A 540 -32.42 -16.28 33.67
C LYS A 540 -31.61 -16.01 32.40
N THR A 541 -31.84 -16.81 31.36
CA THR A 541 -31.14 -16.73 30.07
C THR A 541 -31.44 -15.42 29.34
N ILE A 542 -32.71 -15.03 29.21
CA ILE A 542 -33.08 -13.79 28.49
C ILE A 542 -32.60 -12.54 29.23
N LYS A 543 -32.64 -12.53 30.57
CA LYS A 543 -32.04 -11.46 31.38
C LYS A 543 -30.53 -11.40 31.22
N GLY A 544 -29.87 -12.56 31.16
CA GLY A 544 -28.43 -12.67 30.90
C GLY A 544 -28.06 -12.02 29.56
N LEU A 545 -28.69 -12.48 28.47
CA LEU A 545 -28.48 -11.94 27.12
C LEU A 545 -28.76 -10.43 27.02
N THR A 546 -29.83 -9.95 27.67
CA THR A 546 -30.17 -8.52 27.67
C THR A 546 -29.15 -7.70 28.46
N SER A 547 -28.72 -8.18 29.63
CA SER A 547 -27.70 -7.50 30.46
C SER A 547 -26.34 -7.42 29.78
N LYS A 548 -26.04 -8.41 28.95
CA LYS A 548 -24.83 -8.53 28.15
C LYS A 548 -24.90 -7.80 26.81
N LYS A 549 -26.02 -7.13 26.51
CA LYS A 549 -26.29 -6.42 25.25
C LYS A 549 -26.16 -7.30 24.01
N VAL A 550 -26.52 -8.57 24.14
CA VAL A 550 -26.55 -9.55 23.04
C VAL A 550 -27.94 -9.61 22.39
N ALA A 551 -28.99 -9.34 23.18
CA ALA A 551 -30.36 -9.27 22.69
C ALA A 551 -31.15 -8.15 23.38
N SER A 552 -32.21 -7.65 22.74
CA SER A 552 -33.18 -6.72 23.32
C SER A 552 -34.58 -7.31 23.28
N VAL A 553 -35.42 -6.97 24.25
CA VAL A 553 -36.84 -7.33 24.26
C VAL A 553 -37.67 -6.07 24.05
N GLU A 554 -38.41 -6.03 22.95
CA GLU A 554 -39.23 -4.89 22.55
C GLU A 554 -40.71 -5.26 22.50
N LYS A 555 -41.59 -4.35 22.90
CA LYS A 555 -43.04 -4.54 22.83
C LYS A 555 -43.58 -3.87 21.57
N GLN A 556 -44.26 -4.64 20.72
CA GLN A 556 -44.94 -4.14 19.52
C GLN A 556 -46.41 -4.58 19.56
N GLY A 557 -47.30 -3.65 19.88
CA GLY A 557 -48.72 -3.95 20.13
C GLY A 557 -48.89 -4.88 21.34
N ASP A 558 -49.59 -5.99 21.15
CA ASP A 558 -49.78 -7.03 22.17
C ASP A 558 -48.68 -8.10 22.20
N ASN A 559 -47.68 -8.01 21.30
CA ASN A 559 -46.60 -8.99 21.17
C ASN A 559 -45.28 -8.48 21.77
N LEU A 560 -44.49 -9.40 22.33
CA LEU A 560 -43.09 -9.17 22.71
C LEU A 560 -42.18 -9.79 21.66
N LEU A 561 -41.24 -9.02 21.14
CA LEU A 561 -40.23 -9.44 20.19
C LEU A 561 -38.85 -9.44 20.86
N VAL A 562 -38.02 -10.41 20.52
CA VAL A 562 -36.62 -10.48 20.93
C VAL A 562 -35.76 -10.25 19.69
N LYS A 563 -34.88 -9.25 19.74
CA LYS A 563 -33.98 -8.88 18.64
C LYS A 563 -32.53 -9.13 19.03
N LEU A 564 -31.72 -9.57 18.08
CA LEU A 564 -30.27 -9.58 18.24
C LEU A 564 -29.73 -8.13 18.17
N VAL A 565 -28.79 -7.78 19.05
CA VAL A 565 -28.23 -6.42 19.20
C VAL A 565 -26.84 -6.30 18.62
#